data_AF-A0A520K2P4-F1
#
_entry.id   AF-A0A520K2P4-F1
#
_cell.length_a   1.000
_cell.length_b   1.000
_cell.length_c   1.000
_cell.angle_alpha   90.00
_cell.angle_beta   90.00
_cell.angle_gamma   90.00
#
_symmetry.space_group_name_H-M   'P 1'
#
loop_
_entity.id
_entity.type
_entity.pdbx_description
1 polymer ?
#
loop_
_entity_poly.entity_id
_entity_poly.type
_entity_poly.pdbx_seq_one_letter_code
_entity_poly.pdbx_strand_id
1 'polypeptide(L)'
;MFVGIDVGGANTKIATSDGFVDSRYAPLWRTKERLYDVLAEANQQFGTELEAVGAVMTGELSDCFETKREGVLYIKNALSTTFKAPHFFDRNCMFKESSEVDKDPLSFASTNWLASATFVAVQNKDAIFVDIGSTTTDVIPIVGGELKARRTDLERLKSGELIYSGILRTNIAALLKKVKLGVLREECGISSELFAITADAYLVLGHLTEDEYSCESPNRYAFAGREHAEKSRVSALRRLSRVVCSDLDELGEDGAIRIAEQVKSAQIKELRASLNSMKEKYGLDLVIAAGIGDFIVHEAADSLGMQVMPLASIYGKRIAATFPAYAVARLLAHFS
;
A
#
# COMPACT_ATOMS: atom_id res chain seq x y z
N MET A 1 3.27 22.79 -14.25
CA MET A 1 2.94 21.40 -13.86
C MET A 1 3.05 21.20 -12.36
N PHE A 2 2.09 20.50 -11.74
CA PHE A 2 2.16 20.16 -10.31
C PHE A 2 2.68 18.73 -10.14
N VAL A 3 3.60 18.52 -9.18
CA VAL A 3 4.13 17.20 -8.85
C VAL A 3 3.75 16.83 -7.42
N GLY A 4 3.27 15.61 -7.23
CA GLY A 4 3.01 15.00 -5.94
C GLY A 4 4.01 13.89 -5.66
N ILE A 5 4.52 13.84 -4.44
CA ILE A 5 5.52 12.87 -4.00
C ILE A 5 5.00 12.17 -2.73
N ASP A 6 4.96 10.83 -2.76
CA ASP A 6 4.71 10.00 -1.59
C ASP A 6 6.00 9.29 -1.21
N VAL A 7 6.63 9.76 -0.14
CA VAL A 7 7.88 9.20 0.38
C VAL A 7 7.55 8.07 1.37
N GLY A 8 7.57 6.83 0.86
CA GLY A 8 7.35 5.62 1.64
C GLY A 8 8.63 4.99 2.18
N GLY A 9 8.47 4.00 3.05
CA GLY A 9 9.62 3.35 3.71
C GLY A 9 10.49 2.49 2.76
N ALA A 10 9.91 1.99 1.68
CA ALA A 10 10.62 1.17 0.68
C ALA A 10 10.77 1.84 -0.68
N ASN A 11 9.75 2.58 -1.11
CA ASN A 11 9.67 3.21 -2.41
C ASN A 11 9.23 4.66 -2.23
N THR A 12 9.74 5.54 -3.10
CA THR A 12 9.21 6.89 -3.29
C THR A 12 8.39 6.90 -4.58
N LYS A 13 7.12 7.28 -4.48
CA LYS A 13 6.21 7.36 -5.62
C LYS A 13 6.07 8.81 -6.04
N ILE A 14 6.10 9.04 -7.35
CA ILE A 14 6.03 10.37 -7.94
C ILE A 14 4.87 10.37 -8.93
N ALA A 15 4.09 11.44 -8.91
CA ALA A 15 3.03 11.64 -9.88
C ALA A 15 2.94 13.12 -10.26
N THR A 16 2.37 13.38 -11.41
CA THR A 16 2.11 14.71 -11.95
C THR A 16 0.60 14.93 -12.11
N SER A 17 0.17 16.18 -12.14
CA SER A 17 -1.25 16.53 -12.32
C SER A 17 -1.82 16.11 -13.68
N ASP A 18 -0.98 15.96 -14.70
CA ASP A 18 -1.34 15.55 -16.07
C ASP A 18 -1.27 14.03 -16.30
N GLY A 19 -0.76 13.26 -15.34
CA GLY A 19 -0.92 11.81 -15.29
C GLY A 19 0.35 10.98 -15.47
N PHE A 20 1.53 11.57 -15.57
CA PHE A 20 2.78 10.83 -15.40
C PHE A 20 2.86 10.26 -13.97
N VAL A 21 3.30 9.00 -13.86
CA VAL A 21 3.52 8.31 -12.58
C VAL A 21 4.76 7.41 -12.61
N ASP A 22 5.47 7.37 -11.49
CA ASP A 22 6.67 6.56 -11.30
C ASP A 22 6.78 6.06 -9.85
N SER A 23 7.48 4.95 -9.66
CA SER A 23 7.76 4.37 -8.34
C SER A 23 9.22 3.94 -8.28
N ARG A 24 10.01 4.68 -7.52
CA ARG A 24 11.46 4.48 -7.41
C ARG A 24 11.80 3.81 -6.10
N TYR A 25 12.60 2.74 -6.17
CA TYR A 25 13.08 2.04 -4.99
C TYR A 25 14.05 2.92 -4.20
N ALA A 26 13.69 3.22 -2.95
CA ALA A 26 14.43 4.08 -2.02
C ALA A 26 14.18 3.60 -0.59
N PRO A 27 14.77 2.46 -0.18
CA PRO A 27 14.48 1.84 1.11
C PRO A 27 15.12 2.63 2.25
N LEU A 28 14.34 3.49 2.91
CA LEU A 28 14.81 4.33 4.01
C LEU A 28 15.45 3.49 5.13
N TRP A 29 14.83 2.36 5.48
CA TRP A 29 15.32 1.43 6.50
C TRP A 29 16.72 0.86 6.24
N ARG A 30 17.24 0.93 5.01
CA ARG A 30 18.55 0.37 4.64
C ARG A 30 19.55 1.42 4.18
N THR A 31 19.10 2.35 3.33
CA THR A 31 19.95 3.36 2.66
C THR A 31 19.17 4.66 2.54
N LYS A 32 18.92 5.34 3.67
CA LYS A 32 18.09 6.56 3.71
C LYS A 32 18.63 7.68 2.83
N GLU A 33 19.93 7.71 2.59
CA GLU A 33 20.63 8.68 1.74
C GLU A 33 20.17 8.60 0.27
N ARG A 34 19.77 7.41 -0.19
CA ARG A 34 19.25 7.19 -1.55
C ARG A 34 17.99 8.00 -1.85
N LEU A 35 17.28 8.47 -0.81
CA LEU A 35 16.16 9.39 -0.98
C LEU A 35 16.61 10.66 -1.74
N TYR A 36 17.77 11.22 -1.40
CA TYR A 36 18.27 12.44 -2.06
C TYR A 36 18.52 12.21 -3.55
N ASP A 37 19.12 11.07 -3.91
CA ASP A 37 19.37 10.71 -5.31
C ASP A 37 18.05 10.61 -6.09
N VAL A 38 17.07 9.90 -5.54
CA VAL A 38 15.76 9.70 -6.16
C VAL A 38 15.01 11.02 -6.35
N LEU A 39 15.07 11.92 -5.36
CA LEU A 39 14.46 13.25 -5.47
C LEU A 39 15.21 14.12 -6.48
N ALA A 40 16.55 14.07 -6.52
CA ALA A 40 17.35 14.83 -7.48
C ALA A 40 17.07 14.41 -8.92
N GLU A 41 16.99 13.09 -9.18
CA GLU A 41 16.57 12.56 -10.48
C GLU A 41 15.16 13.03 -10.87
N ALA A 42 14.22 13.09 -9.92
CA ALA A 42 12.87 13.58 -10.17
C ALA A 42 12.89 15.08 -10.51
N ASN A 43 13.68 15.88 -9.79
CA ASN A 43 13.86 17.29 -10.08
C ASN A 43 14.53 17.53 -11.44
N GLN A 44 15.48 16.70 -11.85
CA GLN A 44 16.07 16.77 -13.20
C GLN A 44 15.05 16.46 -14.29
N GLN A 45 14.14 15.51 -14.04
CA GLN A 45 13.13 15.11 -15.00
C GLN A 45 12.07 16.20 -15.25
N PHE A 46 11.68 16.97 -14.22
CA PHE A 46 10.57 17.93 -14.29
C PHE A 46 10.99 19.41 -14.13
N GLY A 47 12.23 19.67 -13.77
CA GLY A 47 12.77 20.93 -13.21
C GLY A 47 12.36 22.23 -13.88
N THR A 48 12.24 22.26 -15.21
CA THR A 48 11.94 23.48 -15.96
C THR A 48 10.45 23.79 -16.08
N GLU A 49 9.57 22.86 -15.75
CA GLU A 49 8.11 22.95 -15.94
C GLU A 49 7.32 22.88 -14.63
N LEU A 50 8.01 22.82 -13.50
CA LEU A 50 7.44 22.70 -12.16
C LEU A 50 6.84 24.01 -11.66
N GLU A 51 5.53 24.01 -11.42
CA GLU A 51 4.82 25.10 -10.75
C GLU A 51 4.92 24.95 -9.22
N ALA A 52 4.62 23.75 -8.71
CA ALA A 52 4.76 23.44 -7.30
C ALA A 52 4.92 21.93 -7.05
N VAL A 53 5.53 21.60 -5.91
CA VAL A 53 5.70 20.22 -5.42
C VAL A 53 4.92 20.06 -4.13
N GLY A 54 4.07 19.03 -4.08
CA GLY A 54 3.37 18.59 -2.88
C GLY A 54 3.94 17.27 -2.39
N ALA A 55 3.94 17.05 -1.08
CA ALA A 55 4.45 15.82 -0.50
C ALA A 55 3.57 15.26 0.63
N VAL A 56 3.50 13.94 0.68
CA VAL A 56 3.06 13.13 1.82
C VAL A 56 4.18 12.16 2.20
N MET A 57 4.13 11.67 3.43
CA MET A 57 5.15 10.77 3.98
C MET A 57 4.53 9.60 4.73
N THR A 58 5.06 8.42 4.44
CA THR A 58 4.70 7.13 5.08
C THR A 58 5.91 6.31 5.50
N GLY A 59 7.11 6.77 5.12
CA GLY A 59 8.38 6.15 5.50
C GLY A 59 8.96 6.65 6.81
N GLU A 60 8.27 7.53 7.54
CA GLU A 60 8.81 8.21 8.73
C GLU A 60 9.00 7.28 9.95
N LEU A 61 8.41 6.08 9.91
CA LEU A 61 8.58 5.01 10.90
C LEU A 61 9.61 3.94 10.49
N SER A 62 10.39 4.18 9.43
CA SER A 62 11.43 3.23 9.05
C SER A 62 12.45 3.04 10.18
N ASP A 63 12.88 1.80 10.42
CA ASP A 63 13.75 1.41 11.54
C ASP A 63 15.11 2.14 11.61
N CYS A 64 15.47 2.89 10.57
CA CYS A 64 16.65 3.74 10.53
C CYS A 64 16.53 5.06 11.30
N PHE A 65 15.35 5.35 11.88
CA PHE A 65 15.06 6.54 12.67
C PHE A 65 14.72 6.13 14.11
N GLU A 66 15.26 6.85 15.09
CA GLU A 66 14.96 6.62 16.51
C GLU A 66 13.52 7.01 16.86
N THR A 67 12.95 7.98 16.14
CA THR A 67 11.59 8.46 16.37
C THR A 67 10.87 8.82 15.08
N LYS A 68 9.53 8.72 15.09
CA LYS A 68 8.65 9.23 14.02
C LYS A 68 8.96 10.70 13.67
N ARG A 69 9.29 11.52 14.69
CA ARG A 69 9.68 12.93 14.51
C ARG A 69 10.94 13.07 13.66
N GLU A 70 11.96 12.27 13.94
CA GLU A 70 13.21 12.27 13.19
C GLU A 70 12.97 11.90 11.72
N GLY A 71 12.19 10.84 11.47
CA GLY A 71 11.86 10.41 10.11
C GLY A 71 11.13 11.49 9.30
N VAL A 72 10.15 12.18 9.90
CA VAL A 72 9.44 13.29 9.25
C VAL A 72 10.41 14.41 8.88
N LEU A 73 11.24 14.85 9.84
CA LEU A 73 12.19 15.94 9.61
C LEU A 73 13.24 15.58 8.57
N TYR A 74 13.69 14.32 8.54
CA TYR A 74 14.62 13.82 7.53
C TYR A 74 14.02 13.91 6.12
N ILE A 75 12.81 13.37 5.95
CA ILE A 75 12.10 13.38 4.65
C ILE A 75 11.83 14.82 4.20
N LYS A 76 11.36 15.67 5.11
CA LYS A 76 11.13 17.10 4.84
C LYS A 76 12.43 17.78 4.40
N ASN A 77 13.55 17.54 5.07
CA ASN A 77 14.82 18.18 4.74
C ASN A 77 15.33 17.75 3.37
N ALA A 78 15.16 16.48 3.00
CA ALA A 78 15.50 15.98 1.67
C ALA A 78 14.67 16.67 0.57
N LEU A 79 13.37 16.81 0.78
CA LEU A 79 12.47 17.51 -0.14
C LEU A 79 12.80 19.00 -0.24
N SER A 80 12.98 19.70 0.88
CA SER A 80 13.28 21.14 0.92
C SER A 80 14.68 21.49 0.40
N THR A 81 15.62 20.53 0.42
CA THR A 81 16.95 20.70 -0.20
C THR A 81 16.86 20.57 -1.72
N THR A 82 15.96 19.73 -2.21
CA THR A 82 15.88 19.38 -3.64
C THR A 82 14.96 20.31 -4.42
N PHE A 83 13.81 20.64 -3.84
CA PHE A 83 12.77 21.42 -4.48
C PHE A 83 12.63 22.80 -3.82
N LYS A 84 12.33 23.81 -4.63
CA LYS A 84 12.07 25.16 -4.13
C LYS A 84 10.67 25.19 -3.49
N ALA A 85 10.62 25.52 -2.20
CA ALA A 85 9.39 25.72 -1.44
C ALA A 85 8.32 24.60 -1.59
N PRO A 86 8.65 23.32 -1.29
CA PRO A 86 7.67 22.24 -1.35
C PRO A 86 6.58 22.42 -0.29
N HIS A 87 5.37 21.98 -0.63
CA HIS A 87 4.22 21.94 0.24
C HIS A 87 4.04 20.54 0.84
N PHE A 88 3.66 20.47 2.11
CA PHE A 88 3.47 19.22 2.84
C PHE A 88 2.01 19.08 3.27
N PHE A 89 1.40 17.93 3.01
CA PHE A 89 0.01 17.70 3.35
C PHE A 89 -0.12 17.19 4.79
N ASP A 90 -0.84 17.94 5.62
CA ASP A 90 -0.98 17.68 7.05
C ASP A 90 -2.21 16.81 7.40
N ARG A 91 -2.31 16.42 8.67
CA ARG A 91 -3.43 15.62 9.19
C ARG A 91 -4.79 16.31 9.13
N ASN A 92 -4.80 17.63 8.92
CA ASN A 92 -6.01 18.44 8.79
C ASN A 92 -6.43 18.59 7.32
N CYS A 93 -5.79 17.83 6.42
CA CYS A 93 -6.04 17.82 4.99
C CYS A 93 -5.68 19.16 4.31
N MET A 94 -4.64 19.84 4.82
CA MET A 94 -4.18 21.13 4.31
C MET A 94 -2.72 21.06 3.86
N PHE A 95 -2.38 21.77 2.79
CA PHE A 95 -1.00 22.00 2.42
C PHE A 95 -0.37 23.07 3.31
N LYS A 96 0.84 22.79 3.81
CA LYS A 96 1.64 23.67 4.67
C LYS A 96 3.06 23.81 4.14
N GLU A 97 3.71 24.90 4.50
CA GLU A 97 5.11 25.12 4.17
C GLU A 97 6.05 24.29 5.06
N SER A 98 7.29 24.12 4.62
CA SER A 98 8.35 23.41 5.36
C SER A 98 8.52 23.89 6.81
N SER A 99 8.29 25.17 7.10
CA SER A 99 8.44 25.75 8.44
C SER A 99 7.39 25.27 9.43
N GLU A 100 6.19 24.89 8.96
CA GLU A 100 5.13 24.32 9.79
C GLU A 100 5.46 22.87 10.17
N VAL A 101 6.16 22.15 9.28
CA VAL A 101 6.68 20.80 9.59
C VAL A 101 7.68 20.86 10.73
N ASP A 102 8.52 21.90 10.82
CA ASP A 102 9.45 22.06 11.95
C ASP A 102 8.74 22.27 13.30
N LYS A 103 7.59 22.95 13.28
CA LYS A 103 6.79 23.25 14.48
C LYS A 103 6.03 22.02 14.98
N ASP A 104 5.38 21.29 14.09
CA ASP A 104 4.62 20.08 14.44
C ASP A 104 4.86 18.93 13.44
N PRO A 105 6.03 18.26 13.49
CA PRO A 105 6.37 17.17 12.59
C PRO A 105 5.33 16.03 12.59
N LEU A 106 4.76 15.74 13.76
CA LEU A 106 3.84 14.60 13.89
C LEU A 106 2.51 14.83 13.15
N SER A 107 2.18 16.08 12.82
CA SER A 107 1.03 16.42 11.98
C SER A 107 1.16 15.93 10.54
N PHE A 108 2.37 15.62 10.07
CA PHE A 108 2.65 15.23 8.68
C PHE A 108 2.92 13.74 8.51
N ALA A 109 2.91 12.98 9.60
CA ALA A 109 3.18 11.55 9.59
C ALA A 109 1.95 10.73 9.13
N SER A 110 2.17 9.69 8.32
CA SER A 110 1.13 8.81 7.78
C SER A 110 -0.02 9.56 7.07
N THR A 111 0.25 10.59 6.26
CA THR A 111 -0.80 11.44 5.63
C THR A 111 -1.18 11.04 4.20
N ASN A 112 -0.56 9.99 3.63
CA ASN A 112 -0.84 9.51 2.28
C ASN A 112 -2.32 9.13 2.04
N TRP A 113 -2.93 8.38 2.97
CA TRP A 113 -4.32 7.94 2.87
C TRP A 113 -5.29 9.12 3.02
N LEU A 114 -4.90 10.16 3.79
CA LEU A 114 -5.67 11.39 3.91
C LEU A 114 -5.70 12.14 2.58
N ALA A 115 -4.56 12.25 1.88
CA ALA A 115 -4.51 12.89 0.57
C ALA A 115 -5.38 12.13 -0.45
N SER A 116 -5.21 10.79 -0.53
CA SER A 116 -6.03 9.93 -1.39
C SER A 116 -7.52 10.09 -1.11
N ALA A 117 -7.92 9.95 0.16
CA ALA A 117 -9.32 10.01 0.54
C ALA A 117 -9.91 11.42 0.37
N THR A 118 -9.14 12.48 0.62
CA THR A 118 -9.58 13.87 0.39
C THR A 118 -9.86 14.11 -1.09
N PHE A 119 -8.98 13.64 -1.98
CA PHE A 119 -9.19 13.76 -3.42
C PHE A 119 -10.45 12.97 -3.87
N VAL A 120 -10.64 11.76 -3.35
CA VAL A 120 -11.85 10.97 -3.62
C VAL A 120 -13.11 11.66 -3.10
N ALA A 121 -13.06 12.25 -1.91
CA ALA A 121 -14.19 12.92 -1.27
C ALA A 121 -14.70 14.15 -2.04
N VAL A 122 -13.81 14.83 -2.78
CA VAL A 122 -14.19 15.93 -3.69
C VAL A 122 -15.10 15.43 -4.81
N GLN A 123 -14.89 14.21 -5.31
CA GLN A 123 -15.63 13.64 -6.44
C GLN A 123 -16.83 12.79 -5.98
N ASN A 124 -16.71 12.13 -4.83
CA ASN A 124 -17.69 11.19 -4.31
C ASN A 124 -17.94 11.47 -2.84
N LYS A 125 -19.11 12.04 -2.54
CA LYS A 125 -19.44 12.51 -1.19
C LYS A 125 -19.82 11.39 -0.23
N ASP A 126 -20.33 10.27 -0.74
CA ASP A 126 -20.81 9.14 0.07
C ASP A 126 -20.24 7.84 -0.51
N ALA A 127 -19.12 7.39 0.05
CA ALA A 127 -18.41 6.19 -0.40
C ALA A 127 -17.49 5.63 0.70
N ILE A 128 -17.10 4.38 0.57
CA ILE A 128 -15.99 3.79 1.33
C ILE A 128 -14.79 3.72 0.38
N PHE A 129 -13.75 4.50 0.65
CA PHE A 129 -12.51 4.43 -0.10
C PHE A 129 -11.64 3.30 0.45
N VAL A 130 -11.23 2.37 -0.44
CA VAL A 130 -10.36 1.24 -0.11
C VAL A 130 -9.08 1.33 -0.93
N ASP A 131 -7.93 1.41 -0.25
CA ASP A 131 -6.62 1.39 -0.90
C ASP A 131 -5.83 0.18 -0.40
N ILE A 132 -5.58 -0.79 -1.28
CA ILE A 132 -4.78 -1.97 -0.96
C ILE A 132 -3.38 -1.80 -1.53
N GLY A 133 -2.43 -1.52 -0.63
CA GLY A 133 -1.02 -1.42 -0.96
C GLY A 133 -0.28 -2.76 -0.88
N SER A 134 1.05 -2.67 -0.92
CA SER A 134 1.93 -3.84 -0.74
C SER A 134 1.85 -4.44 0.66
N THR A 135 1.47 -3.64 1.66
CA THR A 135 1.64 -3.98 3.09
C THR A 135 0.32 -3.86 3.87
N THR A 136 -0.47 -2.85 3.55
CA THR A 136 -1.67 -2.48 4.31
C THR A 136 -2.86 -2.29 3.38
N THR A 137 -4.04 -2.34 3.97
CA THR A 137 -5.31 -1.99 3.34
C THR A 137 -5.98 -0.89 4.18
N ASP A 138 -6.17 0.28 3.58
CA ASP A 138 -6.90 1.39 4.19
C ASP A 138 -8.39 1.26 3.84
N VAL A 139 -9.28 1.45 4.82
CA VAL A 139 -10.75 1.42 4.62
C VAL A 139 -11.35 2.68 5.23
N ILE A 140 -11.65 3.67 4.38
CA ILE A 140 -11.94 5.04 4.80
C ILE A 140 -13.39 5.40 4.46
N PRO A 141 -14.29 5.51 5.46
CA PRO A 141 -15.65 6.00 5.21
C PRO A 141 -15.65 7.51 4.91
N ILE A 142 -16.37 7.88 3.85
CA ILE A 142 -16.61 9.25 3.40
C ILE A 142 -18.13 9.47 3.43
N VAL A 143 -18.59 10.48 4.16
CA VAL A 143 -20.02 10.81 4.30
C VAL A 143 -20.22 12.31 4.11
N GLY A 144 -21.07 12.70 3.16
CA GLY A 144 -21.29 14.11 2.80
C GLY A 144 -20.03 14.85 2.33
N GLY A 145 -19.00 14.14 1.84
CA GLY A 145 -17.69 14.69 1.47
C GLY A 145 -16.72 14.83 2.65
N GLU A 146 -17.10 14.37 3.85
CA GLU A 146 -16.23 14.39 5.02
C GLU A 146 -15.65 13.01 5.33
N LEU A 147 -14.34 12.97 5.61
CA LEU A 147 -13.67 11.75 6.05
C LEU A 147 -14.07 11.42 7.49
N LYS A 148 -14.71 10.27 7.70
CA LYS A 148 -15.16 9.80 9.03
C LYS A 148 -14.18 8.85 9.72
N ALA A 149 -13.07 8.51 9.07
CA ALA A 149 -12.01 7.70 9.67
C ALA A 149 -11.33 8.39 10.87
N ARG A 150 -10.86 7.57 11.79
CA ARG A 150 -9.98 7.93 12.90
C ARG A 150 -8.66 8.47 12.36
N ARG A 151 -7.98 9.28 13.17
CA ARG A 151 -6.78 10.01 12.74
C ARG A 151 -5.48 9.29 13.06
N THR A 152 -5.48 8.38 14.04
CA THR A 152 -4.28 7.63 14.41
C THR A 152 -4.37 6.18 13.94
N ASP A 153 -3.25 5.59 13.54
CA ASP A 153 -3.20 4.20 13.08
C ASP A 153 -3.69 3.22 14.16
N LEU A 154 -3.43 3.49 15.44
CA LEU A 154 -3.94 2.68 16.55
C LEU A 154 -5.48 2.65 16.60
N GLU A 155 -6.12 3.80 16.44
CA GLU A 155 -7.59 3.87 16.44
C GLU A 155 -8.18 3.26 15.17
N ARG A 156 -7.50 3.41 14.04
CA ARG A 156 -7.89 2.83 12.75
C ARG A 156 -7.81 1.31 12.78
N LEU A 157 -6.75 0.74 13.35
CA LEU A 157 -6.61 -0.70 13.61
C LEU A 157 -7.75 -1.22 14.51
N LYS A 158 -8.10 -0.49 15.57
CA LYS A 158 -9.20 -0.87 16.48
C LYS A 158 -10.58 -0.83 15.82
N SER A 159 -10.76 -0.03 14.78
CA SER A 159 -12.04 0.20 14.11
C SER A 159 -12.17 -0.51 12.76
N GLY A 160 -11.12 -1.20 12.31
CA GLY A 160 -11.08 -1.86 11.01
C GLY A 160 -10.83 -0.92 9.82
N GLU A 161 -10.52 0.35 10.08
CA GLU A 161 -10.21 1.37 9.05
C GLU A 161 -8.77 1.27 8.52
N LEU A 162 -7.95 0.45 9.18
CA LEU A 162 -6.62 0.03 8.76
C LEU A 162 -6.51 -1.47 9.02
N ILE A 163 -6.27 -2.24 7.96
CA ILE A 163 -5.98 -3.67 8.02
C ILE A 163 -4.49 -3.85 7.67
N TYR A 164 -3.73 -4.53 8.52
CA TYR A 164 -2.28 -4.70 8.32
C TYR A 164 -1.95 -5.89 7.41
N SER A 165 -2.61 -5.89 6.24
CA SER A 165 -2.50 -6.92 5.22
C SER A 165 -2.55 -6.27 3.84
N GLY A 166 -1.62 -6.64 2.96
CA GLY A 166 -1.51 -6.14 1.60
C GLY A 166 -1.14 -7.24 0.61
N ILE A 167 -0.93 -6.86 -0.64
CA ILE A 167 -0.76 -7.85 -1.73
C ILE A 167 0.62 -8.48 -1.76
N LEU A 168 1.65 -7.82 -1.21
CA LEU A 168 3.03 -8.27 -1.43
C LEU A 168 3.72 -8.80 -0.19
N ARG A 169 3.68 -8.06 0.92
CA ARG A 169 4.67 -8.18 2.00
C ARG A 169 4.19 -8.93 3.24
N THR A 170 2.90 -9.29 3.31
CA THR A 170 2.32 -9.83 4.54
C THR A 170 2.77 -11.26 4.74
N ASN A 171 3.40 -11.57 5.88
CA ASN A 171 3.73 -12.93 6.28
C ASN A 171 2.44 -13.76 6.38
N ILE A 172 2.39 -14.92 5.72
CA ILE A 172 1.23 -15.82 5.75
C ILE A 172 0.88 -16.24 7.20
N ALA A 173 1.88 -16.35 8.08
CA ALA A 173 1.68 -16.65 9.50
C ALA A 173 0.92 -15.55 10.30
N ALA A 174 0.81 -14.35 9.75
CA ALA A 174 -0.01 -13.28 10.30
C ALA A 174 -1.51 -13.42 9.93
N LEU A 175 -1.81 -14.09 8.82
CA LEU A 175 -3.17 -14.24 8.29
C LEU A 175 -3.82 -15.56 8.70
N LEU A 176 -3.01 -16.62 8.79
CA LEU A 176 -3.47 -17.97 9.05
C LEU A 176 -2.76 -18.52 10.29
N LYS A 177 -3.44 -19.44 11.00
CA LYS A 177 -2.83 -20.27 12.06
C LYS A 177 -2.91 -21.76 11.74
N LYS A 178 -3.86 -22.12 10.87
CA LYS A 178 -4.04 -23.45 10.32
C LYS A 178 -4.47 -23.33 8.86
N VAL A 179 -4.22 -24.37 8.09
CA VAL A 179 -4.69 -24.57 6.72
C VAL A 179 -5.36 -25.92 6.60
N LYS A 180 -6.30 -26.04 5.67
CA LYS A 180 -6.94 -27.31 5.30
C LYS A 180 -6.22 -27.91 4.11
N LEU A 181 -5.71 -29.13 4.25
CA LEU A 181 -4.93 -29.84 3.23
C LEU A 181 -5.53 -31.23 2.92
N GLY A 182 -5.07 -31.82 1.82
CA GLY A 182 -5.54 -33.13 1.35
C GLY A 182 -6.98 -33.15 0.84
N VAL A 183 -7.41 -34.31 0.35
CA VAL A 183 -8.77 -34.51 -0.18
C VAL A 183 -9.83 -34.37 0.91
N LEU A 184 -9.51 -34.82 2.13
CA LEU A 184 -10.41 -34.77 3.29
C LEU A 184 -10.43 -33.42 4.01
N ARG A 185 -9.64 -32.43 3.55
CA ARG A 185 -9.54 -31.07 4.13
C ARG A 185 -9.18 -31.05 5.62
N GLU A 186 -8.23 -31.89 6.01
CA GLU A 186 -7.73 -32.01 7.38
C GLU A 186 -7.04 -30.72 7.82
N GLU A 187 -7.21 -30.34 9.09
CA GLU A 187 -6.54 -29.15 9.64
C GLU A 187 -5.06 -29.43 9.92
N CYS A 188 -4.19 -28.62 9.34
CA CYS A 188 -2.75 -28.61 9.54
C CYS A 188 -2.33 -27.27 10.16
N GLY A 189 -1.55 -27.30 11.25
CA GLY A 189 -0.94 -26.10 11.81
C GLY A 189 0.16 -25.57 10.89
N ILE A 190 0.41 -24.26 10.91
CA ILE A 190 1.47 -23.65 10.10
C ILE A 190 2.64 -23.16 10.95
N SER A 191 3.83 -23.12 10.34
CA SER A 191 5.03 -22.50 10.92
C SER A 191 4.85 -20.99 11.09
N SER A 192 5.45 -20.43 12.13
CA SER A 192 5.55 -18.98 12.34
C SER A 192 6.69 -18.31 11.57
N GLU A 193 7.62 -19.10 11.01
CA GLU A 193 8.76 -18.62 10.23
C GLU A 193 8.32 -17.82 9.01
N LEU A 194 9.13 -16.83 8.60
CA LEU A 194 8.90 -16.05 7.39
C LEU A 194 9.32 -16.87 6.16
N PHE A 195 8.57 -17.92 5.84
CA PHE A 195 8.82 -18.73 4.64
C PHE A 195 8.16 -18.19 3.38
N ALA A 196 6.96 -17.63 3.53
CA ALA A 196 6.16 -17.14 2.41
C ALA A 196 5.35 -15.90 2.80
N ILE A 197 5.11 -15.06 1.79
CA ILE A 197 4.36 -13.81 1.90
C ILE A 197 3.19 -13.77 0.92
N THR A 198 2.31 -12.79 1.03
CA THR A 198 1.14 -12.64 0.15
C THR A 198 1.50 -12.55 -1.33
N ALA A 199 2.66 -11.98 -1.69
CA ALA A 199 3.14 -12.00 -3.08
C ALA A 199 3.28 -13.43 -3.65
N ASP A 200 3.70 -14.39 -2.82
CA ASP A 200 3.85 -15.79 -3.25
C ASP A 200 2.48 -16.42 -3.54
N ALA A 201 1.50 -16.15 -2.67
CA ALA A 201 0.13 -16.61 -2.86
C ALA A 201 -0.46 -16.04 -4.16
N TYR A 202 -0.34 -14.73 -4.37
CA TYR A 202 -0.95 -14.08 -5.53
C TYR A 202 -0.23 -14.34 -6.84
N LEU A 203 1.08 -14.59 -6.82
CA LEU A 203 1.80 -15.08 -8.00
C LEU A 203 1.32 -16.48 -8.39
N VAL A 204 1.15 -17.38 -7.41
CA VAL A 204 0.69 -18.76 -7.66
C VAL A 204 -0.76 -18.80 -8.17
N LEU A 205 -1.62 -17.93 -7.64
CA LEU A 205 -3.01 -17.79 -8.08
C LEU A 205 -3.17 -17.01 -9.39
N GLY A 206 -2.09 -16.43 -9.95
CA GLY A 206 -2.13 -15.66 -11.20
C GLY A 206 -2.75 -14.27 -11.07
N HIS A 207 -2.87 -13.75 -9.84
CA HIS A 207 -3.29 -12.36 -9.57
C HIS A 207 -2.12 -11.37 -9.60
N LEU A 208 -0.89 -11.87 -9.62
CA LEU A 208 0.35 -11.10 -9.66
C LEU A 208 1.27 -11.69 -10.72
N THR A 209 1.90 -10.84 -11.53
CA THR A 209 3.00 -11.23 -12.43
C THR A 209 4.36 -11.20 -11.72
N GLU A 210 5.38 -11.81 -12.31
CA GLU A 210 6.74 -11.78 -11.74
C GLU A 210 7.29 -10.35 -11.63
N ASP A 211 6.95 -9.48 -12.59
CA ASP A 211 7.35 -8.06 -12.60
C ASP A 211 6.63 -7.23 -11.53
N GLU A 212 5.37 -7.56 -11.22
CA GLU A 212 4.59 -6.90 -10.17
C GLU A 212 5.02 -7.33 -8.75
N TYR A 213 5.75 -8.46 -8.61
CA TYR A 213 6.40 -8.88 -7.36
C TYR A 213 7.61 -7.98 -7.08
N SER A 214 7.34 -6.74 -6.68
CA SER A 214 8.36 -5.68 -6.53
C SER A 214 9.12 -5.68 -5.19
N CYS A 215 8.71 -6.48 -4.20
CA CYS A 215 9.47 -6.65 -2.96
C CYS A 215 10.49 -7.79 -3.06
N GLU A 216 11.40 -7.87 -2.08
CA GLU A 216 12.29 -9.04 -1.95
C GLU A 216 11.46 -10.26 -1.51
N SER A 217 11.78 -11.44 -2.04
CA SER A 217 11.20 -12.68 -1.52
C SER A 217 11.88 -13.07 -0.20
N PRO A 218 11.20 -13.84 0.66
CA PRO A 218 11.76 -14.26 1.96
C PRO A 218 13.09 -15.01 1.88
N ASN A 219 13.33 -15.74 0.78
CA ASN A 219 14.54 -16.54 0.58
C ASN A 219 15.45 -15.98 -0.52
N ARG A 220 15.42 -14.67 -0.77
CA ARG A 220 16.25 -13.99 -1.79
C ARG A 220 17.72 -14.40 -1.75
N TYR A 221 18.28 -14.58 -0.56
CA TYR A 221 19.68 -14.99 -0.35
C TYR A 221 20.05 -16.34 -1.01
N ALA A 222 19.07 -17.22 -1.28
CA ALA A 222 19.29 -18.50 -1.93
C ALA A 222 19.46 -18.38 -3.46
N PHE A 223 19.29 -17.17 -4.03
CA PHE A 223 19.29 -16.93 -5.47
C PHE A 223 20.44 -16.04 -5.95
N ALA A 224 21.52 -15.91 -5.20
CA ALA A 224 22.71 -15.19 -5.64
C ALA A 224 23.21 -15.71 -7.01
N GLY A 225 23.29 -14.82 -8.00
CA GLY A 225 23.67 -15.16 -9.38
C GLY A 225 22.55 -15.80 -10.23
N ARG A 226 21.33 -15.88 -9.70
CA ARG A 226 20.13 -16.42 -10.38
C ARG A 226 18.87 -15.63 -10.01
N GLU A 227 19.00 -14.32 -9.84
CA GLU A 227 17.97 -13.41 -9.29
C GLU A 227 16.64 -13.51 -10.07
N HIS A 228 16.66 -13.71 -11.38
CA HIS A 228 15.46 -13.92 -12.20
C HIS A 228 14.57 -15.10 -11.75
N ALA A 229 15.14 -16.13 -11.09
CA ALA A 229 14.41 -17.32 -10.67
C ALA A 229 13.80 -17.15 -9.26
N GLU A 230 14.22 -16.12 -8.53
CA GLU A 230 13.78 -15.81 -7.15
C GLU A 230 12.25 -15.71 -7.07
N LYS A 231 11.68 -14.98 -8.03
CA LYS A 231 10.26 -14.61 -8.08
C LYS A 231 9.48 -15.41 -9.11
N SER A 232 10.02 -16.56 -9.53
CA SER A 232 9.29 -17.48 -10.39
C SER A 232 8.12 -18.13 -9.65
N ARG A 233 7.08 -18.51 -10.38
CA ARG A 233 5.94 -19.24 -9.81
C ARG A 233 6.37 -20.52 -9.07
N VAL A 234 7.35 -21.26 -9.59
CA VAL A 234 7.88 -22.47 -8.94
C VAL A 234 8.58 -22.13 -7.62
N SER A 235 9.32 -21.03 -7.55
CA SER A 235 9.93 -20.57 -6.30
C SER A 235 8.89 -20.17 -5.26
N ALA A 236 7.80 -19.52 -5.67
CA ALA A 236 6.68 -19.19 -4.78
C ALA A 236 5.95 -20.44 -4.26
N LEU A 237 5.69 -21.44 -5.12
CA LEU A 237 5.15 -22.73 -4.71
C LEU A 237 6.02 -23.39 -3.62
N ARG A 238 7.34 -23.43 -3.82
CA ARG A 238 8.27 -23.98 -2.83
C ARG A 238 8.24 -23.21 -1.52
N ARG A 239 8.09 -21.88 -1.54
CA ARG A 239 7.95 -21.06 -0.33
C ARG A 239 6.66 -21.37 0.41
N LEU A 240 5.54 -21.49 -0.33
CA LEU A 240 4.23 -21.86 0.23
C LEU A 240 4.25 -23.25 0.88
N SER A 241 4.90 -24.26 0.28
CA SER A 241 5.00 -25.59 0.90
C SER A 241 5.70 -25.58 2.26
N ARG A 242 6.72 -24.71 2.43
CA ARG A 242 7.45 -24.59 3.69
C ARG A 242 6.62 -24.02 4.83
N VAL A 243 5.50 -23.35 4.53
CA VAL A 243 4.56 -22.84 5.55
C VAL A 243 4.04 -23.98 6.44
N VAL A 244 3.93 -25.20 5.91
CA VAL A 244 3.55 -26.41 6.67
C VAL A 244 4.73 -27.35 6.90
N CYS A 245 5.96 -26.80 6.92
CA CYS A 245 7.20 -27.54 7.12
C CYS A 245 7.43 -28.67 6.10
N SER A 246 6.93 -28.49 4.88
CA SER A 246 7.01 -29.47 3.79
C SER A 246 7.72 -28.87 2.55
N ASP A 247 7.74 -29.61 1.46
CA ASP A 247 8.26 -29.22 0.15
C ASP A 247 7.31 -29.66 -0.98
N LEU A 248 7.72 -29.52 -2.24
CA LEU A 248 6.87 -29.90 -3.36
C LEU A 248 6.84 -31.40 -3.65
N ASP A 249 7.81 -32.17 -3.15
CA ASP A 249 7.85 -33.61 -3.36
C ASP A 249 6.83 -34.30 -2.44
N GLU A 250 6.64 -33.79 -1.23
CA GLU A 250 5.63 -34.27 -0.27
C GLU A 250 4.25 -33.62 -0.46
N LEU A 251 4.17 -32.28 -0.54
CA LEU A 251 2.88 -31.57 -0.57
C LEU A 251 2.25 -31.52 -1.97
N GLY A 252 3.09 -31.56 -3.00
CA GLY A 252 2.69 -31.29 -4.38
C GLY A 252 2.30 -29.83 -4.64
N GLU A 253 2.14 -29.47 -5.92
CA GLU A 253 1.70 -28.13 -6.31
C GLU A 253 0.28 -27.81 -5.83
N ASP A 254 -0.63 -28.78 -5.91
CA ASP A 254 -2.02 -28.63 -5.49
C ASP A 254 -2.13 -28.23 -4.01
N GLY A 255 -1.31 -28.80 -3.14
CA GLY A 255 -1.31 -28.45 -1.71
C GLY A 255 -0.82 -27.02 -1.49
N ALA A 256 0.23 -26.59 -2.19
CA ALA A 256 0.70 -25.20 -2.13
C ALA A 256 -0.33 -24.20 -2.69
N ILE A 257 -1.03 -24.54 -3.77
CA ILE A 257 -2.12 -23.71 -4.32
C ILE A 257 -3.26 -23.58 -3.30
N ARG A 258 -3.65 -24.67 -2.62
CA ARG A 258 -4.68 -24.63 -1.56
C ARG A 258 -4.30 -23.73 -0.39
N ILE A 259 -3.01 -23.62 -0.06
CA ILE A 259 -2.53 -22.66 0.94
C ILE A 259 -2.78 -21.23 0.43
N ALA A 260 -2.40 -20.94 -0.82
CA ALA A 260 -2.61 -19.63 -1.43
C ALA A 260 -4.10 -19.23 -1.50
N GLU A 261 -4.99 -20.15 -1.86
CA GLU A 261 -6.45 -19.92 -1.86
C GLU A 261 -6.98 -19.53 -0.47
N GLN A 262 -6.45 -20.16 0.58
CA GLN A 262 -6.83 -19.84 1.96
C GLN A 262 -6.27 -18.49 2.43
N VAL A 263 -5.09 -18.08 1.95
CA VAL A 263 -4.55 -16.73 2.17
C VAL A 263 -5.50 -15.69 1.57
N LYS A 264 -5.87 -15.86 0.29
CA LYS A 264 -6.82 -14.96 -0.39
C LYS A 264 -8.16 -14.89 0.35
N SER A 265 -8.69 -16.05 0.73
CA SER A 265 -9.95 -16.15 1.47
C SER A 265 -9.90 -15.42 2.82
N ALA A 266 -8.76 -15.48 3.53
CA ALA A 266 -8.58 -14.78 4.80
C ALA A 266 -8.59 -13.25 4.60
N GLN A 267 -7.86 -12.73 3.61
CA GLN A 267 -7.84 -11.29 3.31
C GLN A 267 -9.22 -10.77 2.87
N ILE A 268 -9.93 -11.51 2.02
CA ILE A 268 -11.31 -11.16 1.62
C ILE A 268 -12.24 -11.13 2.83
N LYS A 269 -12.15 -12.12 3.73
CA LYS A 269 -12.99 -12.19 4.93
C LYS A 269 -12.76 -10.99 5.86
N GLU A 270 -11.50 -10.62 6.06
CA GLU A 270 -11.14 -9.48 6.90
C GLU A 270 -11.62 -8.16 6.30
N LEU A 271 -11.38 -7.92 5.00
CA LEU A 271 -11.88 -6.74 4.31
C LEU A 271 -13.41 -6.68 4.32
N ARG A 272 -14.09 -7.79 4.04
CA ARG A 272 -15.55 -7.88 4.09
C ARG A 272 -16.09 -7.49 5.47
N ALA A 273 -15.46 -7.94 6.55
CA ALA A 273 -15.90 -7.58 7.90
C ALA A 273 -15.79 -6.07 8.15
N SER A 274 -14.71 -5.43 7.69
CA SER A 274 -14.56 -3.97 7.75
C SER A 274 -15.60 -3.25 6.89
N LEU A 275 -15.76 -3.65 5.63
CA LEU A 275 -16.76 -3.07 4.72
C LEU A 275 -18.19 -3.17 5.27
N ASN A 276 -18.57 -4.32 5.83
CA ASN A 276 -19.90 -4.50 6.43
C ASN A 276 -20.11 -3.56 7.62
N SER A 277 -19.12 -3.43 8.50
CA SER A 277 -19.15 -2.50 9.62
C SER A 277 -19.34 -1.05 9.16
N MET A 278 -18.60 -0.61 8.13
CA MET A 278 -18.72 0.75 7.59
C MET A 278 -20.06 0.98 6.88
N LYS A 279 -20.53 -0.02 6.11
CA LYS A 279 -21.84 0.00 5.45
C LYS A 279 -22.98 0.17 6.45
N GLU A 280 -23.03 -0.65 7.49
CA GLU A 280 -24.08 -0.58 8.52
C GLU A 280 -24.01 0.73 9.33
N LYS A 281 -22.81 1.17 9.69
CA LYS A 281 -22.62 2.36 10.52
C LYS A 281 -22.92 3.68 9.82
N TYR A 282 -22.59 3.77 8.52
CA TYR A 282 -22.67 5.02 7.77
C TYR A 282 -23.71 5.01 6.64
N GLY A 283 -24.34 3.86 6.34
CA GLY A 283 -25.32 3.73 5.26
C GLY A 283 -24.69 3.87 3.87
N LEU A 284 -23.47 3.35 3.69
CA LEU A 284 -22.69 3.49 2.46
C LEU A 284 -22.74 2.21 1.61
N ASP A 285 -23.03 2.33 0.32
CA ASP A 285 -23.13 1.21 -0.61
C ASP A 285 -22.11 1.24 -1.77
N LEU A 286 -21.37 2.34 -1.92
CA LEU A 286 -20.33 2.51 -2.94
C LEU A 286 -18.94 2.30 -2.34
N VAL A 287 -18.14 1.43 -2.94
CA VAL A 287 -16.72 1.23 -2.65
C VAL A 287 -15.87 1.79 -3.78
N ILE A 288 -14.90 2.63 -3.45
CA ILE A 288 -13.94 3.20 -4.41
C ILE A 288 -12.60 2.52 -4.17
N ALA A 289 -12.13 1.74 -5.14
CA ALA A 289 -10.95 0.89 -4.98
C ALA A 289 -9.70 1.51 -5.63
N ALA A 290 -8.60 1.59 -4.88
CA ALA A 290 -7.27 1.97 -5.35
C ALA A 290 -6.21 0.93 -4.94
N GLY A 291 -4.97 1.16 -5.38
CA GLY A 291 -3.85 0.29 -5.10
C GLY A 291 -3.76 -0.89 -6.07
N ILE A 292 -3.16 -1.98 -5.60
CA ILE A 292 -2.80 -3.17 -6.39
C ILE A 292 -3.66 -4.40 -6.07
N GLY A 293 -4.69 -4.24 -5.23
CA GLY A 293 -5.53 -5.33 -4.71
C GLY A 293 -6.99 -5.26 -5.12
N ASP A 294 -7.31 -4.65 -6.25
CA ASP A 294 -8.69 -4.46 -6.74
C ASP A 294 -9.53 -5.76 -6.76
N PHE A 295 -8.93 -6.88 -7.13
CA PHE A 295 -9.57 -8.20 -7.15
C PHE A 295 -10.08 -8.65 -5.76
N ILE A 296 -9.39 -8.30 -4.67
CA ILE A 296 -9.87 -8.59 -3.30
C ILE A 296 -11.07 -7.70 -2.97
N VAL A 297 -11.00 -6.43 -3.37
CA VAL A 297 -12.07 -5.44 -3.10
C VAL A 297 -13.36 -5.87 -3.80
N HIS A 298 -13.28 -6.28 -5.06
CA HIS A 298 -14.43 -6.79 -5.82
C HIS A 298 -15.10 -7.96 -5.11
N GLU A 299 -14.36 -9.01 -4.78
CA GLU A 299 -14.93 -10.20 -4.13
C GLU A 299 -15.53 -9.88 -2.74
N ALA A 300 -14.89 -9.00 -1.97
CA ALA A 300 -15.40 -8.59 -0.66
C ALA A 300 -16.69 -7.77 -0.78
N ALA A 301 -16.72 -6.77 -1.67
CA ALA A 301 -17.86 -5.87 -1.87
C ALA A 301 -19.07 -6.58 -2.53
N ASP A 302 -18.83 -7.43 -3.53
CA ASP A 302 -19.88 -8.22 -4.19
C ASP A 302 -20.63 -9.10 -3.18
N SER A 303 -19.91 -9.69 -2.21
CA SER A 303 -20.52 -10.51 -1.15
C SER A 303 -21.43 -9.73 -0.20
N LEU A 304 -21.39 -8.40 -0.24
CA LEU A 304 -22.22 -7.47 0.55
C LEU A 304 -23.23 -6.71 -0.32
N GLY A 305 -23.31 -7.02 -1.62
CA GLY A 305 -24.15 -6.31 -2.58
C GLY A 305 -23.78 -4.84 -2.74
N MET A 306 -22.50 -4.49 -2.55
CA MET A 306 -22.00 -3.13 -2.69
C MET A 306 -21.51 -2.88 -4.12
N GLN A 307 -21.66 -1.65 -4.60
CA GLN A 307 -21.12 -1.23 -5.90
C GLN A 307 -19.63 -0.96 -5.77
N VAL A 308 -18.83 -1.37 -6.74
CA VAL A 308 -17.39 -1.10 -6.77
C VAL A 308 -17.06 -0.20 -7.96
N MET A 309 -16.33 0.86 -7.67
CA MET A 309 -15.73 1.75 -8.67
C MET A 309 -14.20 1.69 -8.57
N PRO A 310 -13.53 0.91 -9.43
CA PRO A 310 -12.08 0.83 -9.44
C PRO A 310 -11.46 2.09 -10.05
N LEU A 311 -10.58 2.76 -9.32
CA LEU A 311 -9.82 3.89 -9.84
C LEU A 311 -8.87 3.49 -10.97
N ALA A 312 -8.46 2.21 -11.02
CA ALA A 312 -7.73 1.66 -12.15
C ALA A 312 -8.52 1.73 -13.47
N SER A 313 -9.86 1.67 -13.43
CA SER A 313 -10.72 1.82 -14.62
C SER A 313 -10.89 3.27 -15.06
N ILE A 314 -10.69 4.23 -14.15
CA ILE A 314 -10.86 5.67 -14.41
C ILE A 314 -9.53 6.30 -14.82
N TYR A 315 -8.48 6.02 -14.06
CA TYR A 315 -7.16 6.65 -14.19
C TYR A 315 -6.08 5.69 -14.71
N GLY A 316 -6.38 4.40 -14.88
CA GLY A 316 -5.41 3.39 -15.28
C GLY A 316 -4.67 2.77 -14.09
N LYS A 317 -4.21 1.53 -14.27
CA LYS A 317 -3.55 0.71 -13.22
C LYS A 317 -2.35 1.39 -12.57
N ARG A 318 -1.50 2.06 -13.38
CA ARG A 318 -0.29 2.72 -12.86
C ARG A 318 -0.63 3.85 -11.89
N ILE A 319 -1.61 4.70 -12.22
CA ILE A 319 -2.07 5.77 -11.33
C ILE A 319 -2.71 5.19 -10.07
N ALA A 320 -3.54 4.14 -10.20
CA ALA A 320 -4.14 3.49 -9.05
C ALA A 320 -3.09 2.92 -8.07
N ALA A 321 -1.98 2.35 -8.57
CA ALA A 321 -0.88 1.85 -7.75
C ALA A 321 -0.05 2.95 -7.06
N THR A 322 -0.02 4.16 -7.64
CA THR A 322 0.69 5.34 -7.12
C THR A 322 -0.25 6.43 -6.61
N PHE A 323 -1.45 6.04 -6.20
CA PHE A 323 -2.57 6.98 -6.02
C PHE A 323 -2.31 8.10 -5.01
N PRO A 324 -1.65 7.90 -3.86
CA PRO A 324 -1.37 9.01 -2.94
C PRO A 324 -0.56 10.15 -3.57
N ALA A 325 0.49 9.83 -4.33
CA ALA A 325 1.26 10.82 -5.05
C ALA A 325 0.40 11.57 -6.08
N TYR A 326 -0.45 10.84 -6.82
CA TYR A 326 -1.36 11.44 -7.79
C TYR A 326 -2.40 12.36 -7.14
N ALA A 327 -3.00 11.92 -6.03
CA ALA A 327 -3.96 12.69 -5.27
C ALA A 327 -3.33 14.00 -4.76
N VAL A 328 -2.10 13.95 -4.25
CA VAL A 328 -1.34 15.15 -3.84
C VAL A 328 -1.14 16.11 -5.02
N ALA A 329 -0.70 15.62 -6.19
CA ALA A 329 -0.50 16.46 -7.37
C ALA A 329 -1.80 17.15 -7.80
N ARG A 330 -2.91 16.41 -7.81
CA ARG A 330 -4.24 16.91 -8.20
C ARG A 330 -4.85 17.87 -7.19
N LEU A 331 -4.69 17.60 -5.88
CA LEU A 331 -5.15 18.50 -4.83
C LEU A 331 -4.35 19.80 -4.84
N LEU A 332 -3.03 19.73 -4.99
CA LEU A 332 -2.19 20.92 -5.04
C LEU A 332 -2.58 21.82 -6.22
N ALA A 333 -2.80 21.22 -7.40
CA ALA A 333 -3.29 21.93 -8.58
C ALA A 333 -4.68 22.57 -8.40
N HIS A 334 -5.52 22.02 -7.51
CA HIS A 334 -6.86 22.53 -7.24
C HIS A 334 -6.90 23.66 -6.20
N PHE A 335 -5.94 23.68 -5.27
CA PHE A 335 -5.83 24.67 -4.21
C PHE A 335 -4.86 25.82 -4.51
N SER A 336 -4.20 25.80 -5.68
CA SER A 336 -3.23 26.83 -6.13
C SER A 336 -3.87 27.95 -6.94
#